data_AF-A0A436QNV2-F1
#
_entry.id   AF-A0A436QNV2-F1
#
_cell.length_a   1.000
_cell.length_b   1.000
_cell.length_c   1.000
_cell.angle_alpha   90.00
_cell.angle_beta   90.00
_cell.angle_gamma   90.00
#
_symmetry.space_group_name_H-M   'P 1'
#
loop_
_entity.id
_entity.type
_entity.pdbx_description
1 polymer ?
#
loop_
_entity_poly.entity_id
_entity_poly.type
_entity_poly.pdbx_seq_one_letter_code
_entity_poly.pdbx_strand_id
1 'polypeptide(L)'
;DEREAFSESPALLRPVQGTRITCWVGGGERSEFLRQSVLLANIWRGLGAATQSVVEPDRHHFNVVDGLADPDHPLTRTLVEE
;
A
#
# COMPACT_ATOMS: atom_id res chain seq x y z
N ASP A 1 0.45 8.69 22.90
CA ASP A 1 1.78 8.88 23.52
C ASP A 1 2.84 8.19 22.65
N GLU A 2 4.13 8.13 23.06
CA GLU A 2 5.17 7.47 22.25
C GLU A 2 4.90 5.98 22.03
N ARG A 3 4.43 5.26 23.05
CA ARG A 3 4.16 3.82 22.94
C ARG A 3 3.01 3.55 21.97
N GLU A 4 1.96 4.36 22.06
CA GLU A 4 0.82 4.34 21.12
C GLU A 4 1.28 4.62 19.68
N ALA A 5 2.15 5.62 19.47
CA ALA A 5 2.68 5.91 18.15
C ALA A 5 3.45 4.71 17.55
N PHE A 6 4.22 3.98 18.36
CA PHE A 6 4.91 2.77 17.91
C PHE A 6 3.95 1.59 17.62
N SER A 7 2.91 1.38 18.44
CA SER A 7 1.99 0.26 18.26
C SER A 7 1.05 0.45 17.08
N GLU A 8 0.60 1.68 16.85
CA GLU A 8 -0.43 1.99 15.84
C GLU A 8 0.13 2.41 14.47
N SER A 9 1.46 2.50 14.31
CA SER A 9 2.09 2.91 13.05
C SER A 9 2.67 1.70 12.29
N PRO A 10 2.04 1.22 11.20
CA PRO A 10 2.56 0.09 10.43
C PRO A 10 3.99 0.27 9.92
N ALA A 11 4.38 1.51 9.62
CA ALA A 11 5.73 1.88 9.21
C ALA A 11 6.80 1.61 10.28
N LEU A 12 6.41 1.45 11.56
CA LEU A 12 7.31 1.15 12.68
C LEU A 12 7.25 -0.32 13.12
N LEU A 13 6.34 -1.10 12.53
CA LEU A 13 6.19 -2.54 12.81
C LEU A 13 7.04 -3.39 11.87
N ARG A 14 7.28 -4.64 12.29
CA ARG A 14 7.95 -5.65 11.47
C ARG A 14 6.92 -6.52 10.74
N PRO A 15 7.10 -6.80 9.44
CA PRO A 15 6.25 -7.75 8.74
C PRO A 15 6.46 -9.16 9.27
N VAL A 16 5.43 -9.99 9.16
CA VAL A 16 5.55 -11.44 9.36
C VAL A 16 6.42 -12.02 8.23
N GLN A 17 7.16 -13.08 8.53
CA GLN A 17 7.99 -13.73 7.53
C GLN A 17 7.15 -14.22 6.35
N GLY A 18 7.57 -13.89 5.12
CA GLY A 18 6.84 -14.24 3.90
C GLY A 18 5.70 -13.31 3.54
N THR A 19 5.48 -12.21 4.27
CA THR A 19 4.46 -11.21 3.90
C THR A 19 4.71 -10.67 2.49
N ARG A 20 3.64 -10.65 1.69
CA ARG A 20 3.53 -9.89 0.44
C ARG A 20 2.61 -8.69 0.68
N ILE A 21 3.04 -7.51 0.24
CA ILE A 21 2.23 -6.29 0.35
C ILE A 21 2.36 -5.45 -0.92
N THR A 22 1.22 -5.00 -1.43
CA THR A 22 1.16 -4.01 -2.49
C THR A 22 0.54 -2.74 -1.92
N CYS A 23 1.31 -1.66 -1.87
CA CYS A 23 0.79 -0.35 -1.53
C CYS A 23 0.22 0.30 -2.79
N TRP A 24 -1.09 0.54 -2.85
CA TRP A 24 -1.80 1.07 -4.01
C TRP A 24 -2.45 2.40 -3.65
N VAL A 25 -2.19 3.44 -4.44
CA VAL A 25 -2.64 4.80 -4.16
C VAL A 25 -3.05 5.51 -5.46
N GLY A 26 -4.06 6.37 -5.39
CA GLY A 26 -4.45 7.19 -6.53
C GLY A 26 -3.47 8.34 -6.79
N GLY A 27 -3.13 8.59 -8.06
CA GLY A 27 -2.23 9.67 -8.48
C GLY A 27 -2.78 11.08 -8.21
N GLY A 28 -4.10 11.21 -8.09
CA GLY A 28 -4.80 12.43 -7.68
C GLY A 28 -4.97 12.59 -6.17
N GLU A 29 -4.35 11.73 -5.35
CA GLU A 29 -4.37 11.88 -3.89
C GLU A 29 -3.45 13.00 -3.40
N ARG A 30 -3.57 13.34 -2.11
CA ARG A 30 -2.67 14.32 -1.48
C ARG A 30 -1.25 13.79 -1.50
N SER A 31 -0.28 14.71 -1.55
CA SER A 31 1.16 14.38 -1.53
C SER A 31 1.55 13.48 -0.35
N GLU A 32 0.89 13.63 0.80
CA GLU A 32 1.18 12.81 1.97
C GLU A 32 0.69 11.35 1.83
N PHE A 33 -0.42 11.10 1.14
CA PHE A 33 -0.89 9.73 0.84
C PHE A 33 0.06 9.02 -0.13
N LEU A 34 0.53 9.76 -1.14
CA LEU A 34 1.57 9.27 -2.06
C LEU A 34 2.87 8.95 -1.29
N ARG A 35 3.34 9.87 -0.45
CA ARG A 35 4.56 9.70 0.34
C ARG A 35 4.45 8.52 1.31
N GLN A 36 3.34 8.38 2.02
CA GLN A 36 3.12 7.31 2.99
C GLN A 36 3.02 5.93 2.34
N SER A 37 2.34 5.82 1.19
CA SER A 37 2.26 4.55 0.44
C SER A 37 3.64 4.08 0.00
N VAL A 38 4.45 4.98 -0.56
CA VAL A 38 5.84 4.67 -0.94
C VAL A 38 6.70 4.34 0.29
N LEU A 39 6.53 5.07 1.39
CA LEU A 39 7.28 4.87 2.63
C LEU A 39 7.09 3.45 3.19
N LEU A 40 5.85 2.98 3.31
CA LEU A 40 5.55 1.67 3.87
C LEU A 40 6.15 0.54 3.03
N ALA A 41 5.95 0.58 1.70
CA ALA A 41 6.53 -0.39 0.78
C ALA A 41 8.06 -0.44 0.85
N ASN A 42 8.71 0.73 1.03
CA ASN A 42 10.17 0.82 1.14
C ASN A 42 10.70 0.29 2.47
N ILE A 43 10.10 0.66 3.61
CA ILE A 43 10.54 0.18 4.92
C ILE A 43 10.41 -1.33 4.98
N TRP A 44 9.24 -1.88 4.61
CA TRP A 44 8.99 -3.31 4.73
C TRP A 44 9.80 -4.14 3.73
N ARG A 45 10.20 -3.58 2.58
CA ARG A 45 11.19 -4.19 1.68
C ARG A 45 12.53 -4.38 2.39
N GLY A 46 13.01 -3.36 3.09
CA GLY A 46 14.25 -3.44 3.89
C GLY A 46 14.17 -4.44 5.05
N LEU A 47 12.96 -4.79 5.48
CA LEU A 47 12.68 -5.79 6.52
C LEU A 47 12.38 -7.19 5.96
N GLY A 48 12.53 -7.41 4.65
CA GLY A 48 12.43 -8.72 4.02
C GLY A 48 11.04 -9.12 3.51
N ALA A 49 10.05 -8.22 3.51
CA ALA A 49 8.77 -8.47 2.84
C ALA A 49 8.92 -8.32 1.32
N ALA A 50 8.11 -9.08 0.57
CA ALA A 50 7.93 -8.81 -0.86
C ALA A 50 6.98 -7.61 -1.01
N THR A 51 7.48 -6.52 -1.59
CA THR A 51 6.70 -5.27 -1.69
C THR A 51 6.56 -4.76 -3.12
N GLN A 52 5.40 -4.19 -3.40
CA GLN A 52 5.11 -3.39 -4.60
C GLN A 52 4.51 -2.04 -4.20
N SER A 53 4.72 -1.03 -5.02
CA SER A 53 4.10 0.30 -4.88
C SER A 53 3.52 0.71 -6.23
N VAL A 54 2.22 1.01 -6.25
CA VAL A 54 1.48 1.37 -7.46
C VAL A 54 0.82 2.72 -7.23
N VAL A 55 1.11 3.67 -8.13
CA VAL A 55 0.41 4.94 -8.22
C VAL A 55 -0.49 4.86 -9.44
N GLU A 56 -1.80 4.73 -9.23
CA GLU A 56 -2.76 4.61 -10.32
C GLU A 56 -3.12 6.01 -10.87
N PRO A 57 -2.81 6.32 -12.13
CA PRO A 57 -3.11 7.62 -12.71
C PRO A 57 -4.63 7.88 -12.71
N ASP A 58 -5.00 9.16 -12.64
CA ASP A 58 -6.40 9.63 -12.72
C ASP A 58 -7.37 9.05 -11.66
N ARG A 59 -6.84 8.41 -10.61
CA ARG A 59 -7.59 8.01 -9.41
C ARG A 59 -7.33 8.93 -8.23
N HIS A 60 -8.32 9.05 -7.38
CA HIS A 60 -8.26 9.73 -6.09
C HIS A 60 -8.80 8.83 -4.99
N HIS A 61 -8.67 9.27 -3.75
CA HIS A 61 -8.95 8.48 -2.54
C HIS A 61 -10.29 7.72 -2.57
N PHE A 62 -11.35 8.33 -3.09
CA PHE A 62 -12.69 7.73 -3.12
C PHE A 62 -12.94 6.73 -4.24
N ASN A 63 -12.23 6.82 -5.39
CA ASN A 63 -12.52 6.01 -6.57
C ASN A 63 -11.40 5.03 -6.92
N VAL A 64 -10.26 5.08 -6.22
CA VAL A 64 -9.17 4.10 -6.41
C VAL A 64 -9.66 2.67 -6.11
N VAL A 65 -10.62 2.53 -5.20
CA VAL A 65 -11.23 1.25 -4.85
C VAL A 65 -12.19 0.71 -5.91
N ASP A 66 -12.65 1.55 -6.83
CA ASP A 66 -13.59 1.12 -7.88
C ASP A 66 -12.98 0.03 -8.78
N GLY A 67 -11.65 0.00 -8.88
CA GLY A 67 -10.93 -1.08 -9.56
C GLY A 67 -11.27 -2.47 -9.02
N LEU A 68 -11.63 -2.60 -7.74
CA LEU A 68 -12.02 -3.88 -7.12
C LEU A 68 -13.35 -4.43 -7.64
N ALA A 69 -14.17 -3.63 -8.30
CA ALA A 69 -15.44 -4.07 -8.87
C ALA A 69 -15.27 -4.76 -10.23
N ASP A 70 -14.11 -4.61 -10.88
CA ASP A 70 -13.80 -5.20 -12.18
C ASP A 70 -12.78 -6.34 -12.01
N PRO A 71 -13.13 -7.59 -12.37
CA PRO A 71 -12.24 -8.75 -12.23
C PRO A 71 -10.96 -8.66 -13.08
N ASP A 72 -10.99 -7.90 -14.17
CA ASP A 72 -9.86 -7.74 -15.09
C ASP A 72 -9.00 -6.51 -14.74
N HIS A 73 -9.42 -5.70 -13.77
CA HIS A 73 -8.67 -4.52 -13.35
C HIS A 73 -7.34 -4.92 -12.68
N PRO A 74 -6.22 -4.21 -12.96
CA PRO A 74 -4.92 -4.51 -12.36
C PRO A 74 -4.93 -4.60 -10.82
N LEU A 75 -5.71 -3.76 -10.14
CA LEU A 75 -5.89 -3.81 -8.68
C LEU A 75 -6.48 -5.16 -8.23
N THR A 76 -7.55 -5.63 -8.88
CA THR A 76 -8.20 -6.91 -8.57
C THR A 76 -7.29 -8.08 -8.90
N ARG A 77 -6.66 -8.06 -10.07
CA ARG A 77 -5.69 -9.08 -10.50
C ARG A 77 -4.55 -9.22 -9.48
N THR A 78 -3.96 -8.10 -9.05
CA THR A 78 -2.89 -8.10 -8.04
C THR A 78 -3.33 -8.68 -6.70
N LEU A 79 -4.60 -8.47 -6.31
CA LEU A 79 -5.15 -9.01 -5.07
C LEU A 79 -5.35 -10.53 -5.10
N VAL A 80 -5.77 -11.08 -6.24
CA VAL A 80 -6.16 -12.50 -6.37
C VAL A 80 -5.06 -13.40 -6.94
N GLU A 81 -4.02 -12.83 -7.56
CA GLU A 81 -2.90 -13.59 -8.12
C GLU A 81 -1.94 -14.10 -7.01
N GLU A 82 -1.57 -15.38 -7.13
CA GLU A 82 -0.63 -16.07 -6.24
C GLU A 82 0.83 -15.65 -6.45
#